data_AF-A0A945U4B3-F1
#
_entry.id   AF-A0A945U4B3-F1
#
_cell.length_a   1.000
_cell.length_b   1.000
_cell.length_c   1.000
_cell.angle_alpha   90.00
_cell.angle_beta   90.00
_cell.angle_gamma   90.00
#
_symmetry.space_group_name_H-M   'P 1'
#
loop_
_entity.id
_entity.type
_entity.pdbx_description
1 polymer ?
#
loop_
_entity_poly.entity_id
_entity_poly.type
_entity_poly.pdbx_seq_one_letter_code
_entity_poly.pdbx_strand_id
1 'polypeptide(L)'
;MGAMLGPILARSTEVQWDIVSASYGDDRAWLERVDRFWIDGVEYSVRCNGVFEIDTDACLITEVRDYVDLGEWRARLVAAGPMSS
;
A
#
# COMPACT_ATOMS: atom_id res chain seq x y z
N MET A 1 8.62 1.05 10.82
CA MET A 1 7.39 0.91 10.00
C MET A 1 7.83 0.61 8.57
N GLY A 2 7.42 -0.49 7.94
CA GLY A 2 7.73 -0.71 6.50
C GLY A 2 8.64 -1.89 6.10
N ALA A 3 8.88 -2.89 6.96
CA ALA A 3 9.73 -4.04 6.59
C ALA A 3 9.23 -4.81 5.35
N MET A 4 7.93 -4.77 5.06
CA MET A 4 7.32 -5.42 3.88
C MET A 4 7.18 -4.48 2.67
N LEU A 5 6.78 -3.23 2.89
CA LEU A 5 6.50 -2.30 1.78
C LEU A 5 7.78 -1.80 1.09
N GLY A 6 8.86 -1.58 1.84
CA GLY A 6 10.12 -1.06 1.29
C GLY A 6 10.67 -1.87 0.11
N PRO A 7 10.84 -3.21 0.25
CA PRO A 7 11.28 -4.05 -0.85
C PRO A 7 10.35 -4.07 -2.07
N ILE A 8 9.02 -3.97 -1.85
CA ILE A 8 8.03 -3.92 -2.94
C ILE A 8 8.21 -2.63 -3.73
N LEU A 9 8.29 -1.49 -3.04
CA LEU A 9 8.49 -0.19 -3.67
C LEU A 9 9.83 -0.12 -4.43
N ALA A 10 10.91 -0.65 -3.84
CA ALA A 10 12.23 -0.64 -4.46
C ALA A 10 12.30 -1.43 -5.79
N ARG A 11 11.44 -2.45 -5.96
CA ARG A 11 11.34 -3.25 -7.18
C ARG A 11 10.28 -2.75 -8.15
N SER A 12 9.37 -1.90 -7.69
CA SER A 12 8.26 -1.43 -8.51
C SER A 12 8.76 -0.37 -9.48
N THR A 13 8.51 -0.55 -10.78
CA THR A 13 8.76 0.49 -11.79
C THR A 13 7.71 1.59 -11.73
N GLU A 14 6.52 1.24 -11.23
CA GLU A 14 5.39 2.15 -11.06
C GLU A 14 4.57 1.73 -9.85
N VAL A 15 4.02 2.72 -9.15
CA VAL A 15 3.14 2.53 -7.99
C VAL A 15 1.96 3.48 -8.14
N GLN A 16 0.75 2.94 -8.02
CA GLN A 16 -0.48 3.73 -8.07
C GLN A 16 -1.38 3.33 -6.90
N TRP A 17 -1.91 4.32 -6.20
CA TRP A 17 -2.89 4.11 -5.13
C TRP A 17 -4.24 4.65 -5.60
N ASP A 18 -5.18 3.75 -5.85
CA ASP A 18 -6.55 4.12 -6.18
C ASP A 18 -7.36 4.24 -4.88
N ILE A 19 -7.83 5.44 -4.55
CA ILE A 19 -8.74 5.63 -3.41
C ILE A 19 -10.15 5.20 -3.83
N VAL A 20 -10.69 4.21 -3.11
CA VAL A 20 -12.06 3.71 -3.27
C VAL A 20 -13.02 4.57 -2.45
N SER A 21 -12.68 4.78 -1.19
CA SER A 21 -13.44 5.61 -0.27
C SER A 21 -12.50 6.26 0.75
N ALA A 22 -12.95 7.37 1.34
CA ALA A 22 -12.16 8.09 2.33
C ALA A 22 -13.05 8.68 3.41
N SER A 23 -12.53 8.71 4.63
CA SER A 23 -13.09 9.44 5.76
C SER A 23 -11.98 10.23 6.44
N TYR A 24 -12.32 11.43 6.93
CA TYR A 24 -11.37 12.37 7.50
C TYR A 24 -11.88 12.86 8.86
N GLY A 25 -10.99 12.86 9.84
CA GLY A 25 -11.11 13.62 11.08
C GLY A 25 -10.12 14.79 11.06
N ASP A 26 -9.97 15.46 12.21
CA ASP A 26 -9.13 16.65 12.32
C ASP A 26 -7.63 16.34 12.13
N ASP A 27 -7.14 15.25 12.71
CA ASP A 27 -5.73 14.82 12.72
C ASP A 27 -5.53 13.43 12.12
N ARG A 28 -6.56 12.87 11.46
CA ARG A 28 -6.54 11.48 11.01
C ARG A 28 -7.34 11.27 9.72
N ALA A 29 -6.82 10.42 8.84
CA ALA A 29 -7.54 9.95 7.65
C ALA A 29 -7.62 8.41 7.61
N TRP A 30 -8.74 7.90 7.11
CA TRP A 30 -8.96 6.50 6.79
C TRP A 30 -9.24 6.38 5.30
N LEU A 31 -8.41 5.62 4.59
CA LEU A 31 -8.48 5.47 3.15
C LEU A 31 -8.67 4.00 2.80
N GLU A 32 -9.81 3.66 2.21
CA GLU A 32 -9.97 2.38 1.53
C GLU A 32 -9.34 2.52 0.14
N ARG A 33 -8.42 1.62 -0.19
CA ARG A 33 -7.64 1.72 -1.43
C ARG A 33 -7.44 0.39 -2.15
N VAL A 34 -7.11 0.51 -3.42
CA VAL A 34 -6.42 -0.52 -4.19
C VAL A 34 -5.01 -0.01 -4.50
N ASP A 35 -4.01 -0.62 -3.88
CA ASP A 35 -2.62 -0.30 -4.13
C ASP A 35 -2.11 -1.22 -5.26
N ARG A 36 -1.53 -0.61 -6.30
CA ARG A 36 -1.01 -1.29 -7.49
C ARG A 36 0.48 -1.07 -7.61
N PHE A 37 1.18 -2.15 -7.92
CA PHE A 37 2.63 -2.22 -8.04
C PHE A 37 2.97 -2.92 -9.35
N TRP A 38 3.79 -2.31 -10.21
CA TRP A 38 4.29 -2.95 -11.42
C TRP A 38 5.71 -3.44 -11.17
N ILE A 39 5.89 -4.76 -11.16
CA ILE A 39 7.18 -5.41 -10.91
C ILE A 39 7.48 -6.35 -12.06
N ASP A 40 8.63 -6.17 -12.70
CA ASP A 40 9.06 -6.98 -13.85
C ASP A 40 8.01 -7.03 -14.98
N GLY A 41 7.29 -5.91 -15.19
CA GLY A 41 6.23 -5.77 -16.20
C GLY A 41 4.87 -6.39 -15.82
N VAL A 42 4.75 -6.97 -14.62
CA VAL A 42 3.50 -7.55 -14.10
C VAL A 42 2.86 -6.62 -13.08
N GLU A 43 1.56 -6.38 -13.22
CA GLU A 43 0.76 -5.64 -12.24
C GLU A 43 0.36 -6.55 -11.07
N TYR A 44 0.68 -6.12 -9.87
CA TYR A 44 0.21 -6.68 -8.62
C TYR A 44 -0.66 -5.63 -7.92
N SER A 45 -1.94 -5.93 -7.75
CA SER A 45 -2.86 -5.10 -6.98
C SER A 45 -3.20 -5.74 -5.63
N VAL A 46 -3.52 -4.93 -4.63
CA VAL A 46 -4.02 -5.41 -3.34
C VAL A 46 -5.00 -4.40 -2.74
N ARG A 47 -6.09 -4.90 -2.15
CA ARG A 47 -7.00 -4.07 -1.37
C ARG A 47 -6.42 -3.82 0.00
N CYS A 48 -6.41 -2.57 0.45
CA CYS A 48 -5.95 -2.21 1.78
C CYS A 48 -6.82 -1.11 2.37
N ASN A 49 -6.77 -0.99 3.70
CA ASN A 49 -7.29 0.17 4.40
C ASN A 49 -6.13 0.86 5.13
N GLY A 50 -5.77 2.05 4.69
CA GLY A 50 -4.73 2.87 5.31
C GLY A 50 -5.30 3.79 6.38
N VAL A 51 -4.60 3.90 7.51
CA VAL A 51 -4.87 4.88 8.56
C VAL A 51 -3.66 5.80 8.69
N PHE A 52 -3.89 7.09 8.53
CA PHE A 52 -2.88 8.14 8.51
C PHE A 52 -3.08 9.06 9.70
N GLU A 53 -2.06 9.21 10.55
CA GLU A 53 -1.99 10.28 11.54
C GLU A 53 -1.30 11.49 10.90
N ILE A 54 -1.86 12.68 11.11
CA ILE A 54 -1.46 13.92 10.45
C ILE A 54 -1.19 15.00 11.50
N ASP A 55 0.01 15.57 11.46
CA ASP A 55 0.29 16.86 12.07
C ASP A 55 -0.13 17.95 11.08
N THR A 56 -1.26 18.59 11.37
CA THR A 56 -1.86 19.62 10.50
C THR A 56 -1.08 20.93 10.50
N ASP A 57 -0.36 21.24 11.58
CA ASP A 57 0.41 22.47 11.69
C ASP A 57 1.71 22.37 10.89
N ALA A 58 2.36 21.22 10.96
CA ALA A 58 3.57 20.92 10.18
C ALA A 58 3.27 20.48 8.75
N CYS A 59 2.01 20.17 8.42
CA CYS A 59 1.58 19.55 7.17
C CYS A 59 2.33 18.22 6.90
N LEU A 60 2.46 17.37 7.92
CA LEU A 60 3.19 16.11 7.84
C LEU A 60 2.33 14.91 8.21
N ILE A 61 2.55 13.79 7.51
CA ILE A 61 2.09 12.48 7.97
C ILE A 61 3.07 12.00 9.03
N THR A 62 2.57 11.73 10.24
CA THR A 62 3.40 11.30 11.38
C THR A 62 3.39 9.79 11.57
N GLU A 63 2.30 9.12 11.16
CA GLU A 63 2.20 7.67 11.19
C GLU A 63 1.32 7.14 10.05
N VAL A 64 1.65 5.94 9.55
CA VAL A 64 0.89 5.21 8.54
C VAL A 64 0.75 3.75 8.97
N ARG A 65 -0.49 3.26 9.01
CA ARG A 65 -0.80 1.85 9.23
C ARG A 65 -1.67 1.33 8.10
N ASP A 66 -1.16 0.36 7.36
CA ASP A 66 -1.91 -0.32 6.29
C ASP A 66 -2.42 -1.68 6.78
N TYR A 67 -3.73 -1.87 6.69
CA TYR A 67 -4.38 -3.15 6.95
C TYR A 67 -4.66 -3.84 5.62
N VAL A 68 -4.12 -5.04 5.44
CA VAL A 68 -4.15 -5.79 4.18
C VAL A 68 -4.31 -7.29 4.45
N ASP A 69 -5.00 -7.99 3.55
CA ASP A 69 -5.02 -9.45 3.55
C ASP A 69 -3.71 -10.01 2.99
N LEU A 70 -2.83 -10.47 3.89
CA LEU A 70 -1.56 -11.07 3.51
C LEU A 70 -1.70 -12.46 2.86
N GLY A 71 -2.81 -13.17 3.10
CA GLY A 71 -3.12 -14.43 2.44
C GLY A 71 -3.39 -14.22 0.96
N GLU A 72 -4.25 -13.24 0.64
CA GLU A 72 -4.53 -12.83 -0.73
C GLU A 72 -3.26 -12.37 -1.45
N TRP A 73 -2.46 -11.51 -0.79
CA TRP A 73 -1.20 -11.04 -1.34
C TRP A 73 -0.22 -12.17 -1.68
N ARG A 74 0.00 -13.10 -0.73
CA ARG A 74 0.90 -14.25 -0.95
C ARG A 74 0.39 -15.17 -2.07
N ALA A 75 -0.91 -15.40 -2.17
CA ALA A 75 -1.49 -16.22 -3.23
C ALA A 75 -1.24 -15.60 -4.62
N ARG A 76 -1.33 -14.27 -4.74
CA ARG A 76 -1.02 -13.54 -5.98
C ARG A 76 0.45 -13.64 -6.37
N LEU A 77 1.36 -13.50 -5.40
CA LEU A 77 2.80 -13.70 -5.64
C LEU A 77 3.11 -15.13 -6.11
N VAL A 78 2.49 -16.15 -5.52
CA VAL A 78 2.66 -17.54 -5.96
C VAL A 78 2.12 -17.76 -7.37
N ALA A 79 0.95 -17.18 -7.68
CA ALA A 79 0.31 -17.32 -8.99
C ALA A 79 1.11 -16.65 -10.12
N ALA A 80 1.82 -15.56 -9.84
CA ALA A 80 2.68 -14.88 -10.80
C ALA A 80 4.01 -15.62 -11.08
N GLY A 81 4.28 -16.72 -10.37
CA GLY A 81 5.54 -17.45 -10.42
C GLY A 81 6.57 -16.89 -9.44
N PRO A 82 7.70 -17.61 -9.20
CA PRO A 82 8.75 -17.09 -8.33
C PRO A 82 9.22 -15.74 -8.86
N MET A 83 9.16 -14.71 -8.02
CA MET A 83 9.89 -13.46 -8.27
C MET A 83 11.35 -13.86 -8.47
N SER A 84 11.86 -13.78 -9.71
CA SER A 84 13.27 -14.03 -9.96
C SER A 84 14.10 -13.11 -9.07
N SER A 85 15.06 -13.73 -8.38
CA SER A 85 16.01 -13.11 -7.45
C SER A 85 16.99 -12.20 -8.17
#